data_AF-A0A258BNU7-F1
#
_entry.id   AF-A0A258BNU7-F1
#
_cell.length_a   1.000
_cell.length_b   1.000
_cell.length_c   1.000
_cell.angle_alpha   90.00
_cell.angle_beta   90.00
_cell.angle_gamma   90.00
#
_symmetry.space_group_name_H-M   'P 1'
#
loop_
_entity.id
_entity.type
_entity.pdbx_description
1 polymer ?
#
loop_
_entity_poly.entity_id
_entity_poly.type
_entity_poly.pdbx_seq_one_letter_code
_entity_poly.pdbx_strand_id
1 'polypeptide(L)'
;MAGWLGDVDEPALTLGVEKFTARQQMVRNFIGGGDPTTHAALEAEYLALLDILERGLSRRLFLFGQRPSIADFGLYGMLSQLAIDPTPSRLMRTHAVRTYQWTQWVDDLSGHQGEWADQSAPDETLVQLIALAGGGFRAMMLASAEAAGRGELRCAFEVGGVTLASVARPYTVDCWLWLKVMFADLSETDRQSLRPILEPAGFWEVLPFAPGERERLKPFAKI
;
A
#
# COMPACT_ATOMS: atom_id res chain seq x y z
N MET A 1 -3.20 15.49 38.57
CA MET A 1 -2.73 14.65 37.45
C MET A 1 -3.68 14.85 36.28
N ALA A 2 -3.41 15.84 35.43
CA ALA A 2 -4.14 16.04 34.18
C ALA A 2 -3.55 15.08 33.14
N GLY A 3 -4.07 13.85 33.12
CA GLY A 3 -3.72 12.87 32.11
C GLY A 3 -4.62 13.08 30.90
N TRP A 4 -4.05 13.44 29.74
CA TRP A 4 -4.64 13.36 28.39
C TRP A 4 -6.04 13.95 28.12
N LEU A 5 -6.71 14.51 29.13
CA LEU A 5 -7.90 15.34 29.01
C LEU A 5 -7.37 16.77 28.93
N GLY A 6 -7.27 17.31 27.72
CA GLY A 6 -6.92 18.71 27.50
C GLY A 6 -7.93 19.67 28.15
N ASP A 7 -7.69 20.97 28.06
CA ASP A 7 -8.54 22.05 28.63
C ASP A 7 -9.94 22.18 27.99
N VAL A 8 -10.40 21.17 27.25
CA VAL A 8 -11.69 21.17 26.55
C VAL A 8 -12.76 20.66 27.49
N ASP A 9 -13.81 21.46 27.73
CA ASP A 9 -14.95 21.02 28.52
C ASP A 9 -15.73 19.87 27.85
N GLU A 10 -16.40 19.04 28.66
CA GLU A 10 -17.11 17.84 28.19
C GLU A 10 -18.19 18.14 27.12
N PRO A 11 -19.00 19.22 27.23
CA PRO A 11 -19.91 19.62 26.15
C PRO A 11 -19.19 19.90 24.82
N ALA A 12 -18.10 20.64 24.85
CA ALA A 12 -17.32 20.98 23.66
C ALA A 12 -16.66 19.73 23.05
N LEU A 13 -16.12 18.84 23.91
CA LEU A 13 -15.53 17.58 23.48
C LEU A 13 -16.57 16.68 22.80
N THR A 14 -17.74 16.51 23.42
CA THR A 14 -18.85 15.70 22.89
C THR A 14 -19.26 16.20 21.50
N LEU A 15 -19.48 17.50 21.34
CA LEU A 15 -19.83 18.10 20.06
C LEU A 15 -18.71 17.91 19.00
N GLY A 16 -17.45 18.01 19.44
CA GLY A 16 -16.28 17.75 18.60
C GLY A 16 -16.25 16.31 18.07
N VAL A 17 -16.48 15.34 18.95
CA VAL A 17 -16.54 13.91 18.61
C VAL A 17 -17.66 13.63 17.62
N GLU A 18 -18.87 14.17 17.83
CA GLU A 18 -20.00 13.99 16.91
C GLU A 18 -19.69 14.51 15.50
N LYS A 19 -19.17 15.74 15.40
CA LYS A 19 -18.78 16.35 14.12
C LYS A 19 -17.68 15.54 13.43
N PHE A 20 -16.68 15.09 14.20
CA PHE A 20 -15.58 14.29 13.68
C PHE A 20 -16.08 12.96 13.14
N THR A 21 -16.87 12.22 13.93
CA THR A 21 -17.41 10.91 13.54
C THR A 21 -18.30 11.01 12.32
N ALA A 22 -19.22 11.99 12.26
CA ALA A 22 -20.08 12.20 11.09
C ALA A 22 -19.25 12.45 9.82
N ARG A 23 -18.22 13.31 9.90
CA ARG A 23 -17.30 13.55 8.78
C ARG A 23 -16.54 12.28 8.38
N GLN A 24 -15.97 11.56 9.34
CA GLN A 24 -15.19 10.35 9.05
C GLN A 24 -16.05 9.26 8.41
N GLN A 25 -17.27 9.03 8.90
CA GLN A 25 -18.20 8.07 8.31
C GLN A 25 -18.59 8.47 6.88
N MET A 26 -18.87 9.75 6.64
CA MET A 26 -19.14 10.26 5.29
C MET A 26 -17.95 10.00 4.35
N VAL A 27 -16.73 10.38 4.76
CA VAL A 27 -15.53 10.19 3.95
C VAL A 27 -15.26 8.71 3.71
N ARG A 28 -15.32 7.88 4.76
CA ARG A 28 -15.12 6.43 4.68
C ARG A 28 -16.07 5.79 3.67
N ASN A 29 -17.36 6.11 3.76
CA ASN A 29 -18.37 5.58 2.83
C ASN A 29 -18.14 6.14 1.41
N PHE A 30 -17.77 7.42 1.28
CA PHE A 30 -17.44 8.01 -0.01
C PHE A 30 -16.24 7.32 -0.67
N ILE A 31 -15.27 6.82 0.08
CA ILE A 31 -14.06 6.20 -0.47
C ILE A 31 -14.14 4.66 -0.54
N GLY A 32 -15.31 4.07 -0.26
CA GLY A 32 -15.52 2.63 -0.39
C GLY A 32 -15.29 1.80 0.87
N GLY A 33 -14.77 2.39 1.95
CA GLY A 33 -14.50 1.67 3.20
C GLY A 33 -15.71 1.49 4.12
N GLY A 34 -16.92 1.77 3.60
CA GLY A 34 -18.15 1.78 4.38
C GLY A 34 -18.94 0.47 4.35
N ASP A 35 -18.59 -0.44 3.45
CA ASP A 35 -19.32 -1.68 3.19
C ASP A 35 -18.79 -2.83 4.07
N PRO A 36 -19.58 -3.30 5.06
CA PRO A 36 -19.15 -4.38 5.94
C PRO A 36 -18.87 -5.71 5.23
N THR A 37 -19.45 -5.92 4.04
CA THR A 37 -19.24 -7.16 3.27
C THR A 37 -17.80 -7.29 2.77
N THR A 38 -17.08 -6.17 2.67
CA THR A 38 -15.68 -6.11 2.20
C THR A 38 -14.65 -6.33 3.30
N HIS A 39 -15.04 -6.16 4.57
CA HIS A 39 -14.10 -6.13 5.70
C HIS A 39 -13.29 -7.43 5.84
N ALA A 40 -13.94 -8.59 5.69
CA ALA A 40 -13.26 -9.88 5.84
C ALA A 40 -12.19 -10.10 4.76
N ALA A 41 -12.45 -9.67 3.52
CA ALA A 41 -11.48 -9.78 2.43
C ALA A 41 -10.29 -8.84 2.63
N LEU A 42 -10.52 -7.61 3.09
CA LEU A 42 -9.46 -6.65 3.41
C LEU A 42 -8.61 -7.11 4.59
N GLU A 43 -9.23 -7.67 5.62
CA GLU A 43 -8.50 -8.25 6.76
C GLU A 43 -7.64 -9.44 6.31
N ALA A 44 -8.16 -10.30 5.42
CA ALA A 44 -7.40 -11.42 4.86
C ALA A 44 -6.19 -10.95 4.04
N GLU A 45 -6.33 -9.90 3.19
CA GLU A 45 -5.19 -9.32 2.48
C GLU A 45 -4.15 -8.75 3.44
N TYR A 46 -4.59 -8.07 4.50
CA TYR A 46 -3.68 -7.54 5.51
C TYR A 46 -2.94 -8.65 6.27
N LEU A 47 -3.63 -9.72 6.68
CA LEU A 47 -3.00 -10.87 7.33
C LEU A 47 -2.01 -11.58 6.40
N ALA A 48 -2.30 -11.68 5.10
CA ALA A 48 -1.37 -12.22 4.11
C ALA A 48 -0.10 -11.35 3.99
N LEU A 49 -0.24 -10.02 3.95
CA LEU A 49 0.89 -9.10 3.98
C LEU A 49 1.74 -9.29 5.24
N LEU A 50 1.10 -9.35 6.41
CA LEU A 50 1.77 -9.54 7.69
C LEU A 50 2.57 -10.84 7.73
N ASP A 51 2.00 -11.95 7.26
CA ASP A 51 2.68 -13.25 7.21
C ASP A 51 3.91 -13.23 6.28
N ILE A 52 3.83 -12.57 5.13
CA ILE A 52 4.96 -12.41 4.20
C ILE A 52 6.09 -11.61 4.87
N LEU A 53 5.75 -10.48 5.49
CA LEU A 53 6.73 -9.60 6.13
C LEU A 53 7.35 -10.24 7.37
N GLU A 54 6.56 -10.92 8.21
CA GLU A 54 7.06 -11.61 9.41
C GLU A 54 8.11 -12.66 9.04
N ARG A 55 7.82 -13.47 8.00
CA ARG A 55 8.76 -14.47 7.47
C ARG A 55 9.98 -13.80 6.84
N GLY A 56 9.80 -12.75 6.04
CA GLY A 56 10.89 -12.00 5.41
C GLY A 56 11.86 -11.38 6.42
N LEU A 57 11.33 -10.71 7.43
CA LEU A 57 12.09 -10.04 8.49
C LEU A 57 12.87 -11.00 9.38
N SER A 58 12.48 -12.28 9.45
CA SER A 58 13.29 -13.30 10.12
C SER A 58 14.63 -13.57 9.42
N ARG A 59 14.78 -13.15 8.15
CA ARG A 59 15.96 -13.40 7.32
C ARG A 59 16.78 -12.13 7.07
N ARG A 60 16.13 -10.98 6.87
CA ARG A 60 16.79 -9.71 6.51
C ARG A 60 16.00 -8.52 7.05
N LEU A 61 16.71 -7.44 7.39
CA LEU A 61 16.09 -6.25 7.98
C LEU A 61 15.33 -5.38 6.94
N PHE A 62 15.78 -5.39 5.68
CA PHE A 62 15.16 -4.66 4.58
C PHE A 62 15.04 -5.54 3.34
N LEU A 63 14.12 -5.18 2.44
CA LEU A 63 13.81 -5.96 1.23
C LEU A 63 15.03 -6.22 0.34
N PHE A 64 15.97 -5.28 0.28
CA PHE A 64 17.15 -5.38 -0.56
C PHE A 64 18.46 -5.48 0.23
N GLY A 65 18.43 -5.97 1.48
CA GLY A 65 19.62 -6.24 2.28
C GLY A 65 19.59 -5.61 3.67
N GLN A 66 20.70 -4.97 4.06
CA GLN A 66 20.83 -4.27 5.35
C GLN A 66 20.63 -2.76 5.21
N ARG A 67 20.58 -2.25 3.97
CA ARG A 67 20.27 -0.85 3.67
C ARG A 67 18.78 -0.67 3.37
N PRO A 68 18.09 0.32 3.97
CA PRO A 68 16.72 0.63 3.61
C PRO A 68 16.61 1.20 2.20
N SER A 69 15.55 0.84 1.49
CA SER A 69 15.18 1.39 0.20
C SER A 69 13.90 2.21 0.24
N ILE A 70 13.59 2.86 -0.88
CA ILE A 70 12.29 3.52 -1.07
C ILE A 70 11.10 2.55 -0.92
N ALA A 71 11.28 1.27 -1.24
CA ALA A 71 10.22 0.27 -1.07
C ALA A 71 9.96 -0.03 0.41
N ASP A 72 11.02 -0.09 1.22
CA ASP A 72 10.91 -0.24 2.67
C ASP A 72 10.20 0.97 3.28
N PHE A 73 10.52 2.19 2.84
CA PHE A 73 9.82 3.40 3.30
C PHE A 73 8.36 3.46 2.84
N GLY A 74 8.03 2.94 1.64
CA GLY A 74 6.66 2.79 1.18
C GLY A 74 5.85 1.86 2.09
N LEU A 75 6.42 0.70 2.45
CA LEU A 75 5.81 -0.22 3.42
C LEU A 75 5.69 0.42 4.81
N TYR A 76 6.75 1.08 5.28
CA TYR A 76 6.78 1.75 6.57
C TYR A 76 5.69 2.84 6.70
N GLY A 77 5.52 3.67 5.66
CA GLY A 77 4.53 4.73 5.67
C GLY A 77 3.11 4.23 5.92
N MET A 78 2.76 3.07 5.35
CA MET A 78 1.48 2.41 5.61
C MET A 78 1.46 1.71 6.98
N LEU A 79 2.46 0.88 7.26
CA LEU A 79 2.50 0.01 8.44
C LEU A 79 2.60 0.81 9.75
N SER A 80 3.27 1.96 9.76
CA SER A 80 3.34 2.84 10.93
C SER A 80 1.95 3.32 11.38
N GLN A 81 1.06 3.62 10.44
CA GLN A 81 -0.33 4.01 10.75
C GLN A 81 -1.15 2.81 11.25
N LEU A 82 -0.95 1.64 10.63
CA LEU A 82 -1.61 0.40 11.05
C LEU A 82 -1.11 -0.11 12.41
N ALA A 83 0.12 0.23 12.80
CA ALA A 83 0.70 -0.14 14.09
C ALA A 83 0.08 0.64 15.27
N ILE A 84 -0.51 1.83 15.01
CA ILE A 84 -1.13 2.67 16.04
C ILE A 84 -2.67 2.59 16.03
N ASP A 85 -3.31 2.23 14.91
CA ASP A 85 -4.76 2.00 14.87
C ASP A 85 -5.13 0.73 15.68
N PRO A 86 -6.06 0.82 16.67
CA PRO A 86 -6.35 -0.28 17.58
C PRO A 86 -6.61 -1.65 16.93
N THR A 87 -7.34 -1.69 15.81
CA THR A 87 -7.73 -2.97 15.18
C THR A 87 -6.56 -3.63 14.44
N PRO A 88 -5.96 -3.01 13.42
CA PRO A 88 -4.82 -3.60 12.71
C PRO A 88 -3.57 -3.73 13.59
N SER A 89 -3.39 -2.90 14.63
CA SER A 89 -2.30 -3.03 15.61
C SER A 89 -2.43 -4.30 16.44
N ARG A 90 -3.64 -4.66 16.86
CA ARG A 90 -3.90 -5.92 17.55
C ARG A 90 -3.56 -7.12 16.66
N LEU A 91 -3.97 -7.09 15.38
CA LEU A 91 -3.65 -8.14 14.41
C LEU A 91 -2.14 -8.24 14.18
N MET A 92 -1.46 -7.11 13.95
CA MET A 92 -0.01 -7.06 13.75
C MET A 92 0.76 -7.65 14.94
N ARG A 93 0.43 -7.22 16.17
CA ARG A 93 1.09 -7.73 17.39
C ARG A 93 0.81 -9.22 17.66
N THR A 94 -0.31 -9.73 17.17
CA THR A 94 -0.69 -11.15 17.35
C THR A 94 -0.02 -12.06 16.32
N HIS A 95 0.02 -11.62 15.05
CA HIS A 95 0.41 -12.48 13.93
C HIS A 95 1.82 -12.19 13.39
N ALA A 96 2.35 -10.99 13.60
CA ALA A 96 3.60 -10.52 12.99
C ALA A 96 4.38 -9.59 13.93
N VAL A 97 4.87 -10.16 15.04
CA VAL A 97 5.57 -9.41 16.10
C VAL A 97 6.89 -8.78 15.61
N ARG A 98 7.62 -9.43 14.68
CA ARG A 98 8.82 -8.83 14.08
C ARG A 98 8.44 -7.68 13.18
N THR A 99 7.36 -7.79 12.41
CA THR A 99 6.84 -6.66 11.62
C THR A 99 6.46 -5.48 12.51
N TYR A 100 5.78 -5.72 13.63
CA TYR A 100 5.49 -4.65 14.60
C TYR A 100 6.75 -4.00 15.18
N GLN A 101 7.74 -4.80 15.58
CA GLN A 101 9.02 -4.28 16.09
C GLN A 101 9.79 -3.52 15.01
N TRP A 102 9.75 -4.00 13.77
CA TRP A 102 10.39 -3.35 12.63
C TRP A 102 9.82 -1.96 12.39
N THR A 103 8.50 -1.72 12.55
CA THR A 103 7.97 -0.35 12.44
C THR A 103 8.53 0.56 13.53
N GLN A 104 8.75 0.07 14.75
CA GLN A 104 9.35 0.88 15.82
C GLN A 104 10.83 1.18 15.54
N TRP A 105 11.54 0.22 14.94
CA TRP A 105 12.94 0.39 14.56
C TRP A 105 13.11 1.38 13.41
N VAL A 106 12.26 1.30 12.39
CA VAL A 106 12.34 2.18 11.22
C VAL A 106 11.92 3.62 11.53
N ASP A 107 11.15 3.85 12.60
CA ASP A 107 10.79 5.20 13.05
C ASP A 107 12.03 6.04 13.39
N ASP A 108 13.12 5.42 13.86
CA ASP A 108 14.41 6.07 14.05
C ASP A 108 15.58 5.19 13.58
N LEU A 109 16.01 5.43 12.34
CA LEU A 109 17.21 4.81 11.75
C LEU A 109 18.48 5.67 11.92
N SER A 110 18.51 6.60 12.88
CA SER A 110 19.67 7.45 13.11
C SER A 110 20.94 6.63 13.33
N GLY A 111 21.96 6.87 12.52
CA GLY A 111 23.23 6.14 12.58
C GLY A 111 23.19 4.72 11.99
N HIS A 112 22.02 4.24 11.51
CA HIS A 112 21.94 2.97 10.80
C HIS A 112 22.67 3.05 9.46
N GLN A 113 23.60 2.14 9.26
CA GLN A 113 24.31 1.93 7.99
C GLN A 113 24.05 0.51 7.50
N GLY A 114 24.22 0.27 6.21
CA GLY A 114 24.05 -1.08 5.67
C GLY A 114 24.39 -1.17 4.21
N GLU A 115 24.61 -2.41 3.79
CA GLU A 115 24.91 -2.76 2.40
C GLU A 115 23.65 -3.28 1.70
N TRP A 116 23.58 -3.01 0.40
CA TRP A 116 22.66 -3.72 -0.48
C TRP A 116 23.08 -5.18 -0.54
N ALA A 117 22.11 -6.08 -0.61
CA ALA A 117 22.40 -7.49 -0.82
C ALA A 117 22.91 -7.68 -2.25
N ASP A 118 23.90 -8.55 -2.41
CA ASP A 118 24.42 -9.01 -3.70
C ASP A 118 23.38 -9.92 -4.35
N GLN A 119 22.37 -9.31 -4.97
CA GLN A 119 21.22 -10.01 -5.53
C GLN A 119 21.20 -9.89 -7.04
N SER A 120 21.44 -11.02 -7.71
CA SER A 120 21.16 -11.19 -9.13
C SER A 120 19.68 -11.51 -9.41
N ALA A 121 18.90 -11.85 -8.37
CA ALA A 121 17.49 -12.22 -8.48
C ALA A 121 16.68 -11.80 -7.23
N PRO A 122 15.36 -11.54 -7.37
CA PRO A 122 14.46 -11.28 -6.25
C PRO A 122 14.39 -12.46 -5.27
N ASP A 123 14.39 -12.17 -3.96
CA ASP A 123 14.17 -13.21 -2.95
C ASP A 123 12.69 -13.60 -2.81
N GLU A 124 12.42 -14.66 -2.04
CA GLU A 124 11.06 -15.16 -1.80
C GLU A 124 10.12 -14.08 -1.23
N THR A 125 10.62 -13.18 -0.39
CA THR A 125 9.80 -12.11 0.21
C THR A 125 9.30 -11.17 -0.88
N LEU A 126 10.18 -10.73 -1.78
CA LEU A 126 9.82 -9.88 -2.91
C LEU A 126 8.84 -10.58 -3.86
N VAL A 127 9.09 -11.85 -4.18
CA VAL A 127 8.19 -12.64 -5.03
C VAL A 127 6.78 -12.69 -4.45
N GLN A 128 6.65 -12.97 -3.14
CA GLN A 128 5.35 -13.07 -2.48
C GLN A 128 4.64 -11.72 -2.35
N LEU A 129 5.37 -10.63 -2.08
CA LEU A 129 4.80 -9.28 -2.05
C LEU A 129 4.25 -8.87 -3.41
N ILE A 130 4.99 -9.14 -4.49
CA ILE A 130 4.56 -8.84 -5.86
C ILE A 130 3.36 -9.70 -6.24
N ALA A 131 3.36 -10.99 -5.87
CA ALA A 131 2.23 -11.88 -6.08
C ALA A 131 0.96 -11.37 -5.36
N LEU A 132 1.07 -10.94 -4.10
CA LEU A 132 -0.04 -10.35 -3.35
C LEU A 132 -0.55 -9.06 -4.03
N ALA A 133 0.35 -8.19 -4.47
CA ALA A 133 0.00 -6.97 -5.20
C ALA A 133 -0.70 -7.26 -6.55
N GLY A 134 -0.44 -8.42 -7.16
CA GLY A 134 -1.10 -8.89 -8.39
C GLY A 134 -2.61 -9.12 -8.24
N GLY A 135 -3.09 -9.24 -6.99
CA GLY A 135 -4.50 -9.29 -6.63
C GLY A 135 -5.12 -7.89 -6.50
N GLY A 136 -5.51 -7.51 -5.27
CA GLY A 136 -6.33 -6.32 -5.02
C GLY A 136 -5.71 -5.01 -5.48
N PHE A 137 -4.40 -4.80 -5.29
CA PHE A 137 -3.71 -3.59 -5.74
C PHE A 137 -3.78 -3.45 -7.27
N ARG A 138 -3.40 -4.48 -8.03
CA ARG A 138 -3.47 -4.45 -9.49
C ARG A 138 -4.90 -4.18 -9.98
N ALA A 139 -5.89 -4.87 -9.40
CA ALA A 139 -7.30 -4.68 -9.75
C ALA A 139 -7.77 -3.23 -9.50
N MET A 140 -7.41 -2.67 -8.34
CA MET A 140 -7.71 -1.27 -8.00
C MET A 140 -7.08 -0.27 -8.97
N MET A 141 -5.79 -0.47 -9.32
CA MET A 141 -5.06 0.45 -10.21
C MET A 141 -5.64 0.44 -11.62
N LEU A 142 -5.98 -0.73 -12.15
CA LEU A 142 -6.63 -0.87 -13.45
C LEU A 142 -8.01 -0.21 -13.48
N ALA A 143 -8.88 -0.56 -12.53
CA ALA A 143 -10.24 -0.02 -12.47
C ALA A 143 -10.23 1.52 -12.30
N SER A 144 -9.30 2.04 -11.51
CA SER A 144 -9.14 3.49 -11.32
C SER A 144 -8.65 4.19 -12.59
N ALA A 145 -7.65 3.63 -13.27
CA ALA A 145 -7.11 4.20 -14.50
C ALA A 145 -8.13 4.17 -15.66
N GLU A 146 -8.94 3.11 -15.73
CA GLU A 146 -10.01 2.93 -16.71
C GLU A 146 -11.16 3.92 -16.49
N ALA A 147 -11.67 4.01 -15.25
CA ALA A 147 -12.71 4.98 -14.88
C ALA A 147 -12.24 6.42 -15.13
N ALA A 148 -11.02 6.77 -14.74
CA ALA A 148 -10.47 8.09 -15.02
C ALA A 148 -10.30 8.36 -16.52
N GLY A 149 -9.99 7.33 -17.32
CA GLY A 149 -9.96 7.43 -18.79
C GLY A 149 -11.32 7.77 -19.40
N ARG A 150 -12.42 7.36 -18.74
CA ARG A 150 -13.80 7.70 -19.11
C ARG A 150 -14.31 9.00 -18.47
N GLY A 151 -13.50 9.66 -17.63
CA GLY A 151 -13.95 10.82 -16.85
C GLY A 151 -14.91 10.47 -15.70
N GLU A 152 -14.94 9.20 -15.29
CA GLU A 152 -15.78 8.71 -14.19
C GLU A 152 -15.09 8.89 -12.83
N LEU A 153 -15.87 9.31 -11.83
CA LEU A 153 -15.39 9.45 -10.45
C LEU A 153 -15.34 8.12 -9.70
N ARG A 154 -16.16 7.15 -10.10
CA ARG A 154 -16.38 5.88 -9.40
C ARG A 154 -15.74 4.73 -10.16
N CYS A 155 -15.16 3.81 -9.44
CA CYS A 155 -14.66 2.55 -9.98
C CYS A 155 -15.08 1.41 -9.04
N ALA A 156 -15.04 0.18 -9.55
CA ALA A 156 -15.21 -1.02 -8.75
C ALA A 156 -14.17 -2.07 -9.16
N PHE A 157 -13.70 -2.88 -8.22
CA PHE A 157 -12.70 -3.91 -8.46
C PHE A 157 -12.86 -5.06 -7.46
N GLU A 158 -12.36 -6.23 -7.81
CA GLU A 158 -12.43 -7.43 -6.97
C GLU A 158 -11.23 -7.52 -6.02
N VAL A 159 -11.52 -7.88 -4.76
CA VAL A 159 -10.51 -8.24 -3.75
C VAL A 159 -11.03 -9.45 -2.99
N GLY A 160 -10.27 -10.55 -2.94
CA GLY A 160 -10.68 -11.72 -2.15
C GLY A 160 -12.06 -12.29 -2.49
N GLY A 161 -12.52 -12.14 -3.74
CA GLY A 161 -13.84 -12.62 -4.20
C GLY A 161 -15.02 -11.72 -3.86
N VAL A 162 -14.78 -10.49 -3.39
CA VAL A 162 -15.81 -9.48 -3.18
C VAL A 162 -15.52 -8.21 -3.99
N THR A 163 -16.59 -7.57 -4.47
CA THR A 163 -16.50 -6.31 -5.21
C THR A 163 -16.37 -5.12 -4.26
N LEU A 164 -15.29 -4.36 -4.39
CA LEU A 164 -15.10 -3.09 -3.68
C LEU A 164 -15.46 -1.94 -4.62
N ALA A 165 -16.42 -1.11 -4.21
CA ALA A 165 -16.68 0.17 -4.87
C ALA A 165 -15.77 1.25 -4.28
N SER A 166 -15.11 2.05 -5.10
CA SER A 166 -14.18 3.10 -4.66
C SER A 166 -14.26 4.35 -5.53
N VAL A 167 -13.31 5.27 -5.33
CA VAL A 167 -13.15 6.49 -6.10
C VAL A 167 -11.89 6.37 -6.95
N ALA A 168 -12.02 6.68 -8.24
CA ALA A 168 -10.89 6.80 -9.15
C ALA A 168 -10.10 8.07 -8.84
N ARG A 169 -9.31 8.05 -7.75
CA ARG A 169 -8.60 9.23 -7.27
C ARG A 169 -7.55 9.65 -8.30
N PRO A 170 -7.50 10.94 -8.69
CA PRO A 170 -6.52 11.43 -9.67
C PRO A 170 -5.08 11.05 -9.30
N TYR A 171 -4.73 11.16 -8.01
CA TYR A 171 -3.39 10.82 -7.55
C TYR A 171 -3.06 9.33 -7.70
N THR A 172 -4.01 8.43 -7.47
CA THR A 172 -3.82 6.98 -7.70
C THR A 172 -3.53 6.69 -9.16
N VAL A 173 -4.22 7.38 -10.07
CA VAL A 173 -3.99 7.27 -11.53
C VAL A 173 -2.63 7.83 -11.91
N ASP A 174 -2.23 8.97 -11.34
CA ASP A 174 -0.90 9.55 -11.54
C ASP A 174 0.20 8.55 -11.08
N CYS A 175 0.06 7.95 -9.90
CA CYS A 175 0.97 6.89 -9.41
C CYS A 175 1.03 5.68 -10.34
N TRP A 176 -0.10 5.26 -10.91
CA TRP A 176 -0.13 4.16 -11.89
C TRP A 176 0.69 4.51 -13.13
N LEU A 177 0.46 5.69 -13.71
CA LEU A 177 1.18 6.13 -14.91
C LEU A 177 2.67 6.32 -14.63
N TRP A 178 3.05 6.82 -13.45
CA TRP A 178 4.46 6.93 -13.05
C TRP A 178 5.14 5.57 -12.91
N LEU A 179 4.47 4.56 -12.37
CA LEU A 179 5.00 3.20 -12.34
C LEU A 179 5.24 2.65 -13.76
N LYS A 180 4.34 2.94 -14.69
CA LYS A 180 4.50 2.57 -16.11
C LYS A 180 5.66 3.29 -16.78
N VAL A 181 5.90 4.58 -16.44
CA VAL A 181 7.11 5.30 -16.86
C VAL A 181 8.35 4.59 -16.33
N MET A 182 8.41 4.32 -15.03
CA MET A 182 9.57 3.65 -14.41
C MET A 182 9.86 2.30 -15.06
N PHE A 183 8.82 1.50 -15.38
CA PHE A 183 8.97 0.24 -16.10
C PHE A 183 9.46 0.43 -17.55
N ALA A 184 8.93 1.41 -18.26
CA ALA A 184 9.35 1.73 -19.64
C ALA A 184 10.80 2.25 -19.72
N ASP A 185 11.27 2.92 -18.67
CA ASP A 185 12.63 3.49 -18.60
C ASP A 185 13.71 2.44 -18.26
N LEU A 186 13.33 1.26 -17.79
CA LEU A 186 14.26 0.15 -17.58
C LEU A 186 14.93 -0.29 -18.90
N SER A 187 16.15 -0.81 -18.82
CA SER A 187 16.78 -1.47 -19.96
C SER A 187 15.98 -2.73 -20.35
N GLU A 188 16.14 -3.20 -21.58
CA GLU A 188 15.47 -4.44 -22.00
C GLU A 188 15.92 -5.64 -21.14
N THR A 189 17.21 -5.70 -20.81
CA THR A 189 17.77 -6.72 -19.93
C THR A 189 17.11 -6.69 -18.54
N ASP A 190 16.96 -5.50 -17.94
CA ASP A 190 16.34 -5.36 -16.61
C ASP A 190 14.84 -5.66 -16.65
N ARG A 191 14.13 -5.28 -17.72
CA ARG A 191 12.72 -5.68 -17.88
C ARG A 191 12.59 -7.20 -17.94
N GLN A 192 13.40 -7.87 -18.76
CA GLN A 192 13.32 -9.32 -18.90
C GLN A 192 13.70 -10.05 -17.60
N SER A 193 14.61 -9.51 -16.79
CA SER A 193 14.94 -10.10 -15.49
C SER A 193 13.78 -10.04 -14.48
N LEU A 194 12.87 -9.08 -14.62
CA LEU A 194 11.65 -8.96 -13.80
C LEU A 194 10.49 -9.81 -14.31
N ARG A 195 10.54 -10.30 -15.55
CA ARG A 195 9.44 -11.08 -16.13
C ARG A 195 8.99 -12.27 -15.27
N PRO A 196 9.88 -13.10 -14.69
CA PRO A 196 9.47 -14.27 -13.90
C PRO A 196 8.63 -13.93 -12.65
N ILE A 197 8.70 -12.70 -12.15
CA ILE A 197 7.93 -12.25 -10.98
C ILE A 197 6.71 -11.39 -11.36
N LEU A 198 6.79 -10.64 -12.47
CA LEU A 198 5.72 -9.76 -12.93
C LEU A 198 4.66 -10.50 -13.75
N GLU A 199 5.03 -11.50 -14.54
CA GLU A 199 4.10 -12.24 -15.41
C GLU A 199 3.13 -13.11 -14.59
N PRO A 200 3.57 -13.92 -13.60
CA PRO A 200 2.62 -14.66 -12.75
C PRO A 200 1.73 -13.77 -11.89
N ALA A 201 2.21 -12.58 -11.50
CA ALA A 201 1.43 -11.57 -10.78
C ALA A 201 0.50 -10.76 -11.69
N GLY A 202 0.52 -10.99 -13.01
CA GLY A 202 -0.34 -10.33 -13.99
C GLY A 202 0.05 -8.88 -14.31
N PHE A 203 1.23 -8.42 -13.89
CA PHE A 203 1.72 -7.07 -14.16
C PHE A 203 2.37 -6.93 -15.56
N TRP A 204 2.93 -8.02 -16.10
CA TRP A 204 3.70 -7.98 -17.35
C TRP A 204 2.92 -7.37 -18.53
N GLU A 205 1.65 -7.74 -18.68
CA GLU A 205 0.80 -7.26 -19.77
C GLU A 205 0.22 -5.85 -19.56
N VAL A 206 0.23 -5.34 -18.31
CA VAL A 206 -0.48 -4.09 -17.95
C VAL A 206 0.43 -2.91 -17.64
N LEU A 207 1.71 -3.17 -17.35
CA LEU A 207 2.73 -2.14 -17.15
C LEU A 207 3.19 -1.42 -18.44
N PRO A 208 3.14 -2.03 -19.65
CA PRO A 208 3.30 -1.28 -20.89
C PRO A 208 2.16 -0.26 -21.10
N PHE A 209 2.46 0.93 -21.62
CA PHE A 209 1.43 1.95 -21.92
C PHE A 209 0.43 1.46 -22.96
N ALA A 210 -0.86 1.60 -22.66
CA ALA A 210 -1.91 1.45 -23.66
C ALA A 210 -2.01 2.73 -24.52
N PRO A 211 -2.63 2.66 -25.72
CA PRO A 211 -2.79 3.82 -26.60
C PRO A 211 -3.43 5.02 -25.88
N GLY A 212 -2.86 6.21 -26.06
CA GLY A 212 -3.35 7.45 -25.44
C GLY A 212 -3.07 7.61 -23.94
N GLU A 213 -2.59 6.57 -23.23
CA GLU A 213 -2.34 6.69 -21.79
C GLU A 213 -1.22 7.65 -21.45
N ARG A 214 -0.18 7.68 -22.29
CA ARG A 214 1.00 8.54 -22.07
C ARG A 214 0.67 10.03 -22.16
N GLU A 215 -0.40 10.39 -22.87
CA GLU A 215 -0.88 11.78 -22.99
C GLU A 215 -1.50 12.29 -21.69
N ARG A 216 -1.94 11.39 -20.80
CA ARG A 216 -2.49 11.72 -19.47
C ARG A 216 -1.41 11.89 -18.40
N LEU A 217 -0.14 11.64 -18.74
CA LEU A 217 0.97 11.68 -17.80
C LEU A 217 1.16 13.11 -17.27
N LYS A 218 1.08 13.25 -15.95
CA LYS A 218 1.57 14.46 -15.28
C LYS A 218 3.05 14.30 -14.92
N PRO A 219 3.83 15.39 -14.87
CA PRO A 219 5.18 15.34 -14.34
C PRO A 219 5.20 14.65 -12.98
N PHE A 220 6.16 13.76 -12.76
CA PHE A 220 6.39 13.22 -11.43
C PHE A 220 6.75 14.39 -10.51
N ALA A 221 5.83 14.74 -9.62
CA ALA A 221 6.10 15.75 -8.61
C ALA A 221 7.16 15.18 -7.68
N LYS A 222 8.42 15.59 -7.84
CA LYS A 222 9.45 15.34 -6.83
C LYS A 222 8.97 16.04 -5.56
N ILE A 223 8.52 15.24 -4.59
CA ILE A 223 8.23 15.68 -3.23
C ILE A 223 9.55 16.09 -2.58
#